data_AF-A0A158JFT8-F1
#
_entry.id   AF-A0A158JFT8-F1
#
_cell.length_a   1.000
_cell.length_b   1.000
_cell.length_c   1.000
_cell.angle_alpha   90.00
_cell.angle_beta   90.00
_cell.angle_gamma   90.00
#
_symmetry.space_group_name_H-M   'P 1'
#
loop_
_entity.id
_entity.type
_entity.pdbx_description
1 polymer ?
#
loop_
_entity_poly.entity_id
_entity_poly.type
_entity_poly.pdbx_seq_one_letter_code
_entity_poly.pdbx_strand_id
1 'polypeptide(L)'
;MYLDDDPGVIVSACLFGDGAGAAVLSCQPTSTSRQIEWIDSISLIDPSKRKALMFEQREGMLRNVLTRAVPSLAGQYARQVLDTLLDRGRLSPSDVGTWILHAGGRDVLLALEREFDLQPRDLQYSAAMLREYGNMSSAFVYFVLQAALADKAPGGWWWMSSFGAGFSCHGALLRVAPEAGA
;
A
#
# COMPACT_ATOMS: atom_id res chain seq x y z
N MET A 1 21.32 -1.81 -8.87
CA MET A 1 21.28 -1.04 -7.62
C MET A 1 22.71 -0.75 -7.17
N TYR A 2 23.01 0.47 -6.72
CA TYR A 2 24.28 0.81 -6.07
C TYR A 2 24.24 0.32 -4.62
N LEU A 3 25.27 -0.42 -4.19
CA LEU A 3 25.40 -0.96 -2.84
C LEU A 3 26.57 -0.29 -2.14
N ASP A 4 26.36 0.16 -0.89
CA ASP A 4 27.40 0.65 0.01
C ASP A 4 27.06 0.30 1.47
N ASP A 5 27.95 0.67 2.39
CA ASP A 5 27.82 0.34 3.82
C ASP A 5 26.77 1.20 4.56
N ASP A 6 25.99 2.02 3.85
CA ASP A 6 24.87 2.73 4.45
C ASP A 6 23.80 1.73 4.91
N PRO A 7 23.35 1.79 6.18
CA PRO A 7 22.35 0.85 6.69
C PRO A 7 21.04 0.83 5.88
N GLY A 8 20.61 1.97 5.32
CA GLY A 8 19.40 2.05 4.49
C GLY A 8 19.55 1.32 3.15
N VAL A 9 20.76 1.33 2.59
CA VAL A 9 21.08 0.58 1.36
C VAL A 9 21.12 -0.92 1.62
N ILE A 10 21.75 -1.35 2.73
CA ILE A 10 21.77 -2.77 3.14
C ILE A 10 20.35 -3.26 3.40
N VAL A 11 19.55 -2.50 4.15
CA VAL A 11 18.13 -2.82 4.40
C VAL A 11 17.37 -2.92 3.08
N SER A 12 17.59 -2.00 2.13
CA SER A 12 16.97 -2.08 0.81
C SER A 12 17.34 -3.39 0.08
N ALA A 13 18.61 -3.78 0.11
CA ALA A 13 19.07 -5.02 -0.53
C ALA A 13 18.43 -6.30 0.04
N CYS A 14 18.02 -6.28 1.31
CA CYS A 14 17.33 -7.39 1.94
C CYS A 14 15.80 -7.35 1.80
N LEU A 15 15.24 -6.19 1.43
CA LEU A 15 13.79 -5.99 1.36
C LEU A 15 13.21 -6.15 -0.04
N PHE A 16 13.88 -5.60 -1.05
CA PHE A 16 13.30 -5.49 -2.39
C PHE A 16 13.29 -6.83 -3.13
N GLY A 17 12.15 -7.12 -3.76
CA GLY A 17 11.97 -8.23 -4.68
C GLY A 17 11.43 -7.74 -6.02
N ASP A 18 11.46 -8.62 -7.03
CA ASP A 18 10.99 -8.30 -8.37
C ASP A 18 9.56 -8.80 -8.57
N GLY A 19 8.70 -7.98 -9.19
CA GLY A 19 7.33 -8.34 -9.49
C GLY A 19 6.65 -7.35 -10.43
N ALA A 20 5.59 -7.79 -11.09
CA ALA A 20 4.79 -6.97 -11.98
C ALA A 20 3.29 -7.22 -11.71
N GLY A 21 2.54 -6.14 -11.54
CA GLY A 21 1.08 -6.17 -11.38
C GLY A 21 0.40 -5.47 -12.55
N ALA A 22 -0.79 -5.95 -12.92
CA ALA A 22 -1.61 -5.36 -13.97
C ALA A 22 -3.09 -5.40 -13.58
N ALA A 23 -3.85 -4.39 -14.00
CA ALA A 23 -5.28 -4.32 -13.84
C ALA A 23 -5.93 -3.77 -15.12
N VAL A 24 -7.15 -4.24 -15.43
CA VAL A 24 -7.98 -3.72 -16.51
C VAL A 24 -9.14 -2.97 -15.88
N LEU A 25 -9.31 -1.70 -16.24
CA LEU A 25 -10.37 -0.83 -15.75
C LEU A 25 -11.41 -0.62 -16.84
N SER A 26 -12.68 -0.60 -16.45
CA SER A 26 -13.81 -0.36 -17.36
C SER A 26 -14.85 0.50 -16.65
N CYS A 27 -15.42 1.45 -17.37
CA CYS A 27 -16.61 2.21 -16.92
C CYS A 27 -17.92 1.43 -17.16
N GLN A 28 -17.83 0.27 -17.82
CA GLN A 28 -18.96 -0.60 -18.09
C GLN A 28 -18.82 -1.88 -17.25
N PRO A 29 -19.64 -2.06 -16.20
CA PRO A 29 -19.56 -3.23 -15.35
C PRO A 29 -19.94 -4.50 -16.13
N THR A 30 -19.19 -5.58 -15.90
CA THR A 30 -19.51 -6.91 -16.43
C THR A 30 -20.19 -7.76 -15.35
N SER A 31 -21.03 -8.71 -15.74
CA SER A 31 -21.68 -9.65 -14.81
C SER A 31 -20.88 -10.94 -14.58
N THR A 32 -19.74 -11.10 -15.26
CA THR A 32 -18.98 -12.36 -15.30
C THR A 32 -17.92 -12.47 -14.22
N SER A 33 -17.56 -11.38 -13.55
CA SER A 33 -16.58 -11.35 -12.48
C SER A 33 -17.05 -10.48 -11.32
N ARG A 34 -16.48 -10.71 -10.14
CA ARG A 34 -16.71 -9.86 -8.97
C ARG A 34 -16.32 -8.42 -9.30
N GLN A 35 -17.21 -7.49 -8.98
CA GLN A 35 -17.01 -6.06 -9.28
C GLN A 35 -16.25 -5.37 -8.15
N ILE A 36 -15.24 -4.59 -8.53
CA ILE A 36 -14.52 -3.66 -7.68
C ILE A 36 -14.70 -2.28 -8.31
N GLU A 37 -15.47 -1.41 -7.66
CA GLU A 37 -15.70 -0.05 -8.10
C GLU A 37 -14.66 0.88 -7.46
N TRP A 38 -14.02 1.72 -8.26
CA TRP A 38 -13.13 2.78 -7.78
C TRP A 38 -13.96 4.02 -7.46
N ILE A 39 -14.07 4.38 -6.18
CA ILE A 39 -15.04 5.40 -5.73
C ILE A 39 -14.41 6.78 -5.66
N ASP A 40 -13.27 6.91 -4.98
CA ASP A 40 -12.52 8.16 -4.88
C ASP A 40 -11.04 7.84 -4.61
N SER A 41 -10.14 8.78 -4.91
CA SER A 41 -8.73 8.68 -4.60
C SER A 41 -8.08 10.04 -4.33
N ILE A 42 -6.98 10.03 -3.57
CA ILE A 42 -6.20 11.24 -3.30
C ILE A 42 -4.73 10.90 -3.12
N SER A 43 -3.88 11.86 -3.49
CA SER A 43 -2.45 11.84 -3.21
C SER A 43 -2.09 12.95 -2.22
N LEU A 44 -1.31 12.61 -1.21
CA LEU A 44 -0.58 13.53 -0.35
C LEU A 44 0.88 13.55 -0.78
N ILE A 45 1.44 14.75 -0.98
CA ILE A 45 2.83 14.95 -1.34
C ILE A 45 3.44 15.96 -0.36
N ASP A 46 4.50 15.56 0.35
CA ASP A 46 5.25 16.44 1.25
C ASP A 46 6.73 16.54 0.81
N PRO A 47 7.07 17.56 0.00
CA PRO A 47 8.45 17.79 -0.46
C PRO A 47 9.44 18.04 0.67
N SER A 48 8.99 18.50 1.85
CA SER A 48 9.86 18.74 3.00
C SER A 48 10.46 17.43 3.54
N LYS A 49 9.79 16.30 3.31
CA LYS A 49 10.24 14.96 3.70
C LYS A 49 10.98 14.20 2.60
N ARG A 50 11.30 14.83 1.47
CA ARG A 50 11.95 14.16 0.32
C ARG A 50 13.22 13.38 0.66
N LYS A 51 13.99 13.83 1.64
CA LYS A 51 15.24 13.17 2.06
C LYS A 51 15.01 11.89 2.86
N ALA A 52 13.78 11.64 3.33
CA ALA A 52 13.47 10.46 4.11
C ALA A 52 13.39 9.19 3.25
N LEU A 53 12.85 9.34 2.03
CA LEU A 53 12.73 8.29 1.01
C LEU A 53 12.94 8.94 -0.36
N MET A 54 14.05 8.62 -1.02
CA MET A 54 14.37 9.09 -2.37
C MET A 54 15.30 8.13 -3.10
N PHE A 55 15.42 8.36 -4.41
CA PHE A 55 16.45 7.74 -5.22
C PHE A 55 17.48 8.80 -5.61
N GLU A 56 18.75 8.40 -5.65
CA GLU A 56 19.84 9.20 -6.20
C GLU A 56 20.70 8.36 -7.14
N GLN A 57 21.42 9.03 -8.03
CA GLN A 57 22.36 8.36 -8.94
C GLN A 57 23.76 8.46 -8.35
N ARG A 58 24.45 7.33 -8.25
CA ARG A 58 25.84 7.25 -7.82
C ARG A 58 26.59 6.31 -8.74
N GLU A 59 27.68 6.81 -9.34
CA GLU A 59 28.50 6.05 -10.30
C GLU A 59 27.67 5.43 -11.45
N GLY A 60 26.66 6.16 -11.93
CA GLY A 60 25.76 5.70 -13.00
C GLY A 60 24.70 4.68 -12.55
N MET A 61 24.66 4.32 -11.28
CA MET A 61 23.74 3.32 -10.72
C MET A 61 22.71 3.99 -9.79
N LEU A 62 21.51 3.42 -9.75
CA LEU A 62 20.44 3.84 -8.85
C LEU A 62 20.75 3.43 -7.40
N ARG A 63 20.84 4.40 -6.50
CA ARG A 63 20.98 4.23 -5.06
C ARG A 63 19.67 4.60 -4.37
N ASN A 64 19.13 3.66 -3.59
CA ASN A 64 17.94 3.91 -2.78
C ASN A 64 18.32 4.53 -1.43
N VAL A 65 17.69 5.62 -1.05
CA VAL A 65 17.87 6.28 0.25
C VAL A 65 16.63 6.02 1.08
N LEU A 66 16.81 5.23 2.14
CA LEU A 66 15.75 4.84 3.07
C LEU A 66 16.16 5.19 4.51
N THR A 67 15.55 6.22 5.07
CA THR A 67 15.84 6.64 6.46
C THR A 67 14.97 5.90 7.48
N ARG A 68 15.38 5.91 8.76
CA ARG A 68 14.60 5.34 9.87
C ARG A 68 13.23 5.99 10.09
N ALA A 69 12.99 7.19 9.56
CA ALA A 69 11.73 7.90 9.70
C ALA A 69 10.60 7.32 8.80
N VAL A 70 10.95 6.54 7.78
CA VAL A 70 10.02 6.09 6.74
C VAL A 70 8.81 5.32 7.27
N PRO A 71 8.95 4.35 8.21
CA PRO A 71 7.78 3.66 8.75
C PRO A 71 6.77 4.59 9.41
N SER A 72 7.24 5.54 10.23
CA SER A 72 6.37 6.51 10.90
C SER A 72 5.68 7.44 9.91
N LEU A 73 6.40 7.95 8.91
CA LEU A 73 5.83 8.80 7.86
C LEU A 73 4.80 8.06 7.01
N ALA A 74 5.08 6.79 6.66
CA ALA A 74 4.17 5.95 5.91
C ALA A 74 2.83 5.79 6.65
N GLY A 75 2.87 5.44 7.94
CA GLY A 75 1.67 5.29 8.75
C GLY A 75 0.86 6.59 8.88
N GLN A 76 1.52 7.70 9.25
CA GLN A 76 0.86 9.00 9.44
C GLN A 76 0.19 9.51 8.16
N TYR A 77 0.89 9.47 7.03
CA TYR A 77 0.32 9.97 5.78
C TYR A 77 -0.74 9.03 5.20
N ALA A 78 -0.59 7.71 5.38
CA ALA A 78 -1.65 6.78 5.01
C ALA A 78 -2.92 7.04 5.82
N ARG A 79 -2.80 7.32 7.12
CA ARG A 79 -3.94 7.67 7.98
C ARG A 79 -4.59 8.98 7.53
N GLN A 80 -3.81 10.02 7.28
CA GLN A 80 -4.32 11.30 6.82
C GLN A 80 -5.06 11.20 5.48
N VAL A 81 -4.53 10.40 4.55
CA VAL A 81 -5.16 10.13 3.25
C VAL A 81 -6.46 9.34 3.41
N LEU A 82 -6.51 8.35 4.31
CA LEU A 82 -7.74 7.63 4.66
C LEU A 82 -8.79 8.60 5.21
N ASP A 83 -8.46 9.37 6.25
CA ASP A 83 -9.39 10.27 6.93
C ASP A 83 -10.01 11.27 5.96
N THR A 84 -9.19 11.82 5.06
CA THR A 84 -9.66 12.76 4.03
C THR A 84 -10.72 12.14 3.12
N LEU A 85 -10.56 10.88 2.71
CA LEU A 85 -11.50 10.21 1.82
C LEU A 85 -12.74 9.71 2.57
N LEU A 86 -12.58 9.22 3.80
CA LEU A 86 -13.72 8.83 4.64
C LEU A 86 -14.62 10.03 4.96
N ASP A 87 -14.03 11.18 5.28
CA ASP A 87 -14.78 12.42 5.53
C ASP A 87 -15.58 12.86 4.30
N ARG A 88 -14.99 12.80 3.11
CA ARG A 88 -15.68 13.10 1.84
C ARG A 88 -16.83 12.12 1.57
N GLY A 89 -16.61 10.84 1.87
CA GLY A 89 -17.59 9.77 1.72
C GLY A 89 -18.64 9.71 2.82
N ARG A 90 -18.49 10.50 3.90
CA ARG A 90 -19.28 10.40 5.15
C ARG A 90 -19.25 8.98 5.74
N LEU A 91 -18.09 8.36 5.68
CA LEU A 91 -17.80 7.03 6.21
C LEU A 91 -16.96 7.14 7.48
N SER A 92 -16.96 6.07 8.26
CA SER A 92 -16.13 5.86 9.43
C SER A 92 -15.04 4.82 9.14
N PRO A 93 -13.92 4.81 9.88
CA PRO A 93 -12.90 3.76 9.73
C PRO A 93 -13.46 2.34 9.93
N SER A 94 -14.47 2.19 10.79
CA SER A 94 -15.17 0.91 11.02
C SER A 94 -15.98 0.40 9.83
N ASP A 95 -16.26 1.25 8.83
CA ASP A 95 -16.92 0.81 7.60
C ASP A 95 -15.97 0.06 6.66
N VAL A 96 -14.65 0.25 6.81
CA VAL A 96 -13.62 -0.43 6.01
C VAL A 96 -13.44 -1.86 6.49
N GLY A 97 -13.84 -2.82 5.67
CA GLY A 97 -13.79 -4.24 5.99
C GLY A 97 -12.56 -4.98 5.47
N THR A 98 -11.77 -4.38 4.57
CA THR A 98 -10.58 -5.03 4.00
C THR A 98 -9.51 -4.01 3.62
N TRP A 99 -8.26 -4.36 3.90
CA TRP A 99 -7.11 -3.46 3.82
C TRP A 99 -6.08 -3.97 2.79
N ILE A 100 -5.86 -3.17 1.75
CA ILE A 100 -4.90 -3.41 0.68
C ILE A 100 -3.75 -2.42 0.82
N LEU A 101 -2.82 -2.70 1.74
CA LEU A 101 -1.79 -1.74 2.13
C LEU A 101 -0.42 -2.12 1.57
N HIS A 102 0.29 -1.15 1.00
CA HIS A 102 1.70 -1.30 0.68
C HIS A 102 2.52 -1.48 1.95
N ALA A 103 3.15 -2.64 2.09
CA ALA A 103 4.11 -2.91 3.14
C ALA A 103 5.52 -2.76 2.59
N GLY A 104 6.15 -1.60 2.79
CA GLY A 104 7.54 -1.38 2.36
C GLY A 104 8.57 -2.24 3.13
N GLY A 105 8.16 -2.84 4.26
CA GLY A 105 8.94 -3.69 5.14
C GLY A 105 8.18 -4.00 6.43
N ARG A 106 8.75 -4.85 7.31
CA ARG A 106 8.11 -5.23 8.59
C ARG A 106 7.75 -4.02 9.44
N ASP A 107 8.68 -3.07 9.58
CA ASP A 107 8.47 -1.92 10.47
C ASP A 107 7.38 -0.98 9.94
N VAL A 108 7.15 -0.95 8.62
CA VAL A 108 6.04 -0.24 7.98
C VAL A 108 4.70 -0.91 8.33
N LEU A 109 4.61 -2.25 8.26
CA LEU A 109 3.40 -2.97 8.69
C LEU A 109 3.05 -2.64 10.15
N LEU A 110 4.03 -2.67 11.05
CA LEU A 110 3.81 -2.33 12.47
C LEU A 110 3.44 -0.86 12.69
N ALA A 111 3.90 0.05 11.83
CA ALA A 111 3.48 1.44 11.88
C ALA A 111 2.02 1.60 11.41
N LEU A 112 1.65 0.95 10.30
CA LEU A 112 0.27 0.94 9.80
C LEU A 112 -0.69 0.33 10.82
N GLU A 113 -0.32 -0.79 11.44
CA GLU A 113 -1.11 -1.44 12.50
C GLU A 113 -1.47 -0.46 13.63
N ARG A 114 -0.47 0.27 14.12
CA ARG A 114 -0.63 1.23 15.22
C ARG A 114 -1.42 2.49 14.81
N GLU A 115 -1.11 3.06 13.65
CA GLU A 115 -1.74 4.33 13.20
C GLU A 115 -3.21 4.15 12.80
N PHE A 116 -3.61 2.94 12.41
CA PHE A 116 -4.97 2.62 12.00
C PHE A 116 -5.78 1.89 13.09
N ASP A 117 -5.14 1.55 14.22
CA ASP A 117 -5.71 0.70 15.28
C ASP A 117 -6.22 -0.65 14.76
N LEU A 118 -5.41 -1.28 13.90
CA LEU A 118 -5.72 -2.55 13.25
C LEU A 118 -5.22 -3.74 14.06
N GLN A 119 -5.84 -4.89 13.82
CA GLN A 119 -5.38 -6.16 14.33
C GLN A 119 -4.52 -6.88 13.28
N PRO A 120 -3.65 -7.84 13.69
CA PRO A 120 -2.82 -8.60 12.75
C PRO A 120 -3.59 -9.26 11.60
N ARG A 121 -4.84 -9.68 11.86
CA ARG A 121 -5.73 -10.27 10.84
C ARG A 121 -6.11 -9.29 9.73
N ASP A 122 -6.20 -7.99 10.04
CA ASP A 122 -6.59 -6.96 9.07
C ASP A 122 -5.45 -6.71 8.07
N LEU A 123 -4.21 -6.96 8.50
CA LEU A 123 -3.00 -6.85 7.69
C LEU A 123 -2.55 -8.17 7.06
N GLN A 124 -3.35 -9.24 7.17
CA GLN A 124 -2.91 -10.59 6.81
C GLN A 124 -2.43 -10.72 5.36
N TYR A 125 -3.10 -10.04 4.42
CA TYR A 125 -2.74 -10.09 3.00
C TYR A 125 -1.43 -9.35 2.73
N SER A 126 -1.27 -8.13 3.26
CA SER A 126 -0.02 -7.37 3.16
C SER A 126 1.15 -8.09 3.82
N ALA A 127 0.93 -8.70 4.99
CA ALA A 127 1.95 -9.47 5.69
C ALA A 127 2.34 -10.75 4.91
N ALA A 128 1.38 -11.45 4.32
CA ALA A 128 1.63 -12.64 3.50
C ALA A 128 2.45 -12.28 2.24
N MET A 129 2.06 -11.23 1.52
CA MET A 129 2.77 -10.80 0.30
C MET A 129 4.18 -10.29 0.60
N LEU A 130 4.36 -9.56 1.71
CA LEU A 130 5.70 -9.16 2.13
C LEU A 130 6.58 -10.37 2.47
N ARG A 131 6.03 -11.38 3.14
CA ARG A 131 6.77 -12.60 3.49
C ARG A 131 7.19 -13.40 2.26
N GLU A 132 6.32 -13.49 1.26
CA GLU A 132 6.52 -14.36 0.10
C GLU A 132 7.36 -13.70 -1.00
N TYR A 133 7.14 -12.41 -1.26
CA TYR A 133 7.72 -11.72 -2.41
C TYR A 133 8.62 -10.53 -2.03
N GLY A 134 8.69 -10.16 -0.76
CA GLY A 134 9.37 -8.95 -0.33
C GLY A 134 8.67 -7.67 -0.82
N ASN A 135 9.41 -6.56 -0.83
CA ASN A 135 8.93 -5.29 -1.33
C ASN A 135 9.08 -5.22 -2.86
N MET A 136 8.00 -5.49 -3.59
CA MET A 136 7.92 -5.37 -5.05
C MET A 136 7.60 -3.94 -5.53
N SER A 137 7.93 -2.92 -4.73
CA SER A 137 7.65 -1.52 -5.04
C SER A 137 6.16 -1.29 -5.39
N SER A 138 5.85 -0.56 -6.45
CA SER A 138 4.49 -0.22 -6.89
C SER A 138 3.61 -1.44 -7.20
N ALA A 139 4.19 -2.57 -7.62
CA ALA A 139 3.42 -3.77 -7.93
C ALA A 139 2.78 -4.41 -6.69
N PHE A 140 3.33 -4.15 -5.50
CA PHE A 140 2.96 -4.82 -4.26
C PHE A 140 1.46 -4.77 -3.95
N VAL A 141 0.82 -3.61 -4.10
CA VAL A 141 -0.62 -3.47 -3.78
C VAL A 141 -1.52 -4.31 -4.68
N TYR A 142 -1.10 -4.60 -5.92
CA TYR A 142 -1.84 -5.50 -6.81
C TYR A 142 -1.75 -6.95 -6.36
N PHE A 143 -0.61 -7.37 -5.79
CA PHE A 143 -0.47 -8.70 -5.20
C PHE A 143 -1.34 -8.85 -3.94
N VAL A 144 -1.38 -7.81 -3.09
CA VAL A 144 -2.27 -7.78 -1.93
C VAL A 144 -3.74 -7.82 -2.35
N LEU A 145 -4.12 -7.04 -3.36
CA LEU A 145 -5.47 -7.05 -3.93
C LEU A 145 -5.83 -8.43 -4.49
N GLN A 146 -4.93 -9.05 -5.24
CA GLN A 146 -5.12 -10.39 -5.80
C GLN A 146 -5.25 -11.44 -4.70
N ALA A 147 -4.47 -11.35 -3.63
CA ALA A 147 -4.57 -12.26 -2.48
C ALA A 147 -5.93 -12.14 -1.78
N ALA A 148 -6.43 -10.92 -1.54
CA ALA A 148 -7.74 -10.70 -0.95
C ALA A 148 -8.89 -11.23 -1.84
N LEU A 149 -8.77 -11.07 -3.17
CA LEU A 149 -9.74 -11.62 -4.12
C LEU A 149 -9.71 -13.15 -4.16
N ALA A 150 -8.52 -13.75 -4.17
CA ALA A 150 -8.34 -15.21 -4.18
C ALA A 150 -8.88 -15.86 -2.90
N ASP A 151 -8.71 -15.19 -1.76
CA ASP A 151 -9.25 -15.60 -0.46
C ASP A 151 -10.74 -15.28 -0.28
N LYS A 152 -11.38 -14.69 -1.30
CA LYS A 152 -12.80 -14.29 -1.26
C LYS A 152 -13.13 -13.41 -0.06
N ALA A 153 -12.26 -12.45 0.24
CA ALA A 153 -12.46 -11.49 1.31
C ALA A 153 -13.86 -10.85 1.22
N PRO A 154 -14.54 -10.53 2.34
CA PRO A 154 -15.89 -10.00 2.34
C PRO A 154 -16.07 -8.78 1.42
N GLY A 155 -17.24 -8.63 0.81
CA GLY A 155 -17.59 -7.40 0.08
C GLY A 155 -17.74 -6.20 1.03
N GLY A 156 -17.98 -5.02 0.45
CA GLY A 156 -18.13 -3.78 1.20
C GLY A 156 -17.06 -2.75 0.84
N TRP A 157 -16.68 -1.92 1.81
CA TRP A 157 -15.66 -0.88 1.61
C TRP A 157 -14.27 -1.45 1.83
N TRP A 158 -13.42 -1.31 0.82
CA TRP A 158 -12.02 -1.69 0.88
C TRP A 158 -11.16 -0.44 0.78
N TRP A 159 -10.07 -0.43 1.53
CA TRP A 159 -9.09 0.65 1.49
C TRP A 159 -7.80 0.17 0.84
N MET A 160 -7.38 0.83 -0.24
CA MET A 160 -6.10 0.57 -0.89
C MET A 160 -5.17 1.77 -0.74
N SER A 161 -3.95 1.57 -0.25
CA SER A 161 -3.00 2.67 -0.04
C SER A 161 -1.56 2.25 -0.30
N SER A 162 -0.80 3.18 -0.86
CA SER A 162 0.64 3.04 -1.10
C SER A 162 1.38 4.33 -0.75
N PHE A 163 2.69 4.22 -0.50
CA PHE A 163 3.57 5.37 -0.31
C PHE A 163 4.87 5.16 -1.07
N GLY A 164 5.62 6.24 -1.26
CA GLY A 164 6.86 6.19 -2.01
C GLY A 164 7.73 7.44 -1.82
N ALA A 165 8.76 7.52 -2.66
CA ALA A 165 9.69 8.65 -2.65
C ALA A 165 8.96 9.99 -2.82
N GLY A 166 9.40 11.02 -2.10
CA GLY A 166 8.79 12.34 -2.21
C GLY A 166 8.80 13.24 -0.97
N PHE A 167 8.38 12.85 0.23
CA PHE A 167 7.59 11.66 0.55
C PHE A 167 6.19 11.80 -0.05
N SER A 168 5.65 10.72 -0.60
CA SER A 168 4.31 10.71 -1.20
C SER A 168 3.49 9.54 -0.67
N CYS A 169 2.18 9.73 -0.54
CA CYS A 169 1.22 8.70 -0.16
C CYS A 169 -0.02 8.83 -1.05
N HIS A 170 -0.51 7.71 -1.57
CA HIS A 170 -1.71 7.64 -2.38
C HIS A 170 -2.70 6.66 -1.75
N GLY A 171 -3.98 7.01 -1.77
CA GLY A 171 -5.05 6.15 -1.27
C GLY A 171 -6.25 6.16 -2.20
N ALA A 172 -6.94 5.03 -2.24
CA ALA A 172 -8.12 4.80 -3.04
C ALA A 172 -9.18 4.08 -2.21
N LEU A 173 -10.38 4.64 -2.19
CA LEU A 173 -11.56 4.01 -1.62
C LEU A 173 -12.23 3.15 -2.69
N LEU A 174 -12.39 1.86 -2.39
CA LEU A 174 -12.99 0.89 -3.30
C LEU A 174 -14.29 0.35 -2.71
N ARG A 175 -15.28 0.09 -3.57
CA ARG A 175 -16.49 -0.63 -3.19
C ARG A 175 -16.53 -1.98 -3.91
N VAL A 176 -16.52 -3.05 -3.13
CA VAL A 176 -16.41 -4.42 -3.65
C VAL A 176 -17.74 -5.14 -3.49
N ALA A 177 -18.24 -5.72 -4.57
CA ALA A 177 -19.44 -6.53 -4.53
C ALA A 177 -19.26 -7.75 -3.59
N PRO A 178 -20.34 -8.25 -2.97
CA PRO A 178 -20.31 -9.56 -2.33
C PRO A 178 -19.91 -10.66 -3.32
N GLU A 179 -19.41 -11.78 -2.81
CA GLU A 179 -19.23 -12.97 -3.64
C GLU A 179 -20.58 -13.49 -4.12
N ALA A 180 -20.60 -14.04 -5.34
CA ALA A 180 -21.82 -14.64 -5.87
C ALA A 180 -22.21 -15.88 -5.06
N GLY A 181 -23.37 -15.84 -4.40
CA GLY A 181 -23.90 -16.95 -3.60
C GLY A 181 -23.55 -16.92 -2.10
N ALA A 182 -23.04 -15.79 -1.59
CA ALA A 182 -22.91 -15.51 -0.16
C ALA A 182 -24.16 -14.85 0.43
#